data_AF-A0AAE9D4W1-F1
#
_entry.id   AF-A0AAE9D4W1-F1
#
_cell.length_a   1.000
_cell.length_b   1.000
_cell.length_c   1.000
_cell.angle_alpha   90.00
_cell.angle_beta   90.00
_cell.angle_gamma   90.00
#
_symmetry.space_group_name_H-M   'P 1'
#
loop_
_entity.id
_entity.type
_entity.pdbx_description
1 polymer ?
#
loop_
_entity_poly.entity_id
_entity_poly.type
_entity_poly.pdbx_seq_one_letter_code
_entity_poly.pdbx_strand_id
1 'polypeptide(L)'
;MRTMGFQILNSILIALAITVPAYSLDCTPIPRSDQVAGKQLKIPNGATMPVVLPANFNCTYVINPPLMVFAKLQVENKLKGLNDVIIVRDSLGKSTVITSRSPFLSTFTIFPHTITMIQVTTKSVQMNSMFLLNIAFEKMSTPTLQALATGSSVMNYQTLNETQIELEERQLVTYQANEAITVTLGKSLYQNDIFDNFYVVDGDFHYPTAVTRISQFNQCGTVCYRSQTNTVTIVGLDEFTDESAVVLMETYESEVYDEVVAMTLYDSDNYWDITNRTVNFDSARSNLAYMVLSKDSDGIVIADFSFTEAPPHMIAKAVAGPPNGASKVLVDFTDISITYPIKLNVKYLSIILTNCSAKFTVSSLYNWNQKQ
;
A
#
# COMPACT_ATOMS: atom_id res chain seq x y z
N MET A 1 87.88 -20.66 -31.64
CA MET A 1 87.76 -19.22 -31.92
C MET A 1 86.56 -19.04 -32.83
N ARG A 2 85.51 -18.34 -32.35
CA ARG A 2 84.51 -17.52 -33.08
C ARG A 2 83.88 -18.04 -34.38
N THR A 3 82.58 -17.97 -34.64
CA THR A 3 81.35 -17.61 -33.91
C THR A 3 80.24 -17.89 -34.94
N MET A 4 79.23 -18.69 -34.59
CA MET A 4 78.01 -18.90 -35.37
C MET A 4 76.89 -18.05 -34.75
N GLY A 5 75.99 -17.52 -35.58
CA GLY A 5 74.65 -17.13 -35.14
C GLY A 5 74.27 -15.66 -35.32
N PHE A 6 73.74 -15.34 -36.50
CA PHE A 6 72.76 -14.25 -36.65
C PHE A 6 71.39 -14.85 -36.32
N GLN A 7 70.77 -14.44 -35.21
CA GLN A 7 69.34 -14.64 -34.96
C GLN A 7 68.68 -13.28 -34.85
N ILE A 8 67.85 -12.95 -35.85
CA ILE A 8 66.82 -11.91 -35.74
C ILE A 8 65.54 -12.64 -35.37
N LEU A 9 65.13 -12.51 -34.12
CA LEU A 9 63.91 -13.09 -33.58
C LEU A 9 62.74 -12.18 -33.96
N ASN A 10 61.94 -12.58 -34.95
CA ASN A 10 60.66 -11.95 -35.25
C ASN A 10 59.62 -12.48 -34.25
N SER A 11 59.32 -11.70 -33.23
CA SER A 11 58.22 -11.97 -32.30
C SER A 11 56.89 -11.62 -32.97
N ILE A 12 56.14 -12.64 -33.41
CA ILE A 12 54.74 -12.48 -33.82
C ILE A 12 53.88 -12.53 -32.55
N LEU A 13 53.30 -11.38 -32.19
CA LEU A 13 52.30 -11.26 -31.14
C LEU A 13 50.94 -11.69 -31.70
N ILE A 14 50.47 -12.88 -31.37
CA ILE A 14 49.09 -13.31 -31.67
C ILE A 14 48.19 -12.68 -30.60
N ALA A 15 47.52 -11.60 -30.95
CA ALA A 15 46.43 -11.06 -30.15
C ALA A 15 45.21 -11.99 -30.29
N LEU A 16 44.96 -12.82 -29.27
CA LEU A 16 43.67 -13.49 -29.12
C LEU A 16 42.61 -12.40 -28.90
N ALA A 17 41.82 -12.10 -29.93
CA ALA A 17 40.58 -11.37 -29.78
C ALA A 17 39.63 -12.24 -28.94
N ILE A 18 39.49 -11.92 -27.66
CA ILE A 18 38.41 -12.45 -26.83
C ILE A 18 37.13 -11.87 -27.41
N THR A 19 36.46 -12.62 -28.28
CA THR A 19 35.10 -12.31 -28.71
C THR A 19 34.20 -12.51 -27.50
N VAL A 20 33.95 -11.42 -26.77
CA VAL A 20 32.83 -11.37 -25.84
C VAL A 20 31.58 -11.67 -26.69
N PRO A 21 30.76 -12.67 -26.34
CA PRO A 21 29.54 -12.92 -27.09
C PRO A 21 28.72 -11.63 -27.12
N ALA A 22 28.49 -11.11 -28.33
CA ALA A 22 27.54 -10.04 -28.53
C ALA A 22 26.16 -10.65 -28.23
N TYR A 23 25.67 -10.45 -27.01
CA TYR A 23 24.29 -10.75 -26.69
C TYR A 23 23.43 -9.88 -27.60
N SER A 24 22.76 -10.47 -28.60
CA SER A 24 21.73 -9.75 -29.34
C SER A 24 20.67 -9.35 -28.32
N LEU A 25 20.42 -8.05 -28.22
CA LEU A 25 19.27 -7.53 -27.49
C LEU A 25 18.01 -7.86 -28.28
N ASP A 26 17.59 -9.12 -28.17
CA ASP A 26 16.33 -9.55 -28.75
C ASP A 26 15.19 -9.19 -27.81
N CYS A 27 14.26 -8.40 -28.34
CA CYS A 27 13.00 -8.07 -27.68
C CYS A 27 12.09 -9.30 -27.64
N THR A 28 12.45 -10.25 -26.78
CA THR A 28 11.71 -11.51 -26.61
C THR A 28 10.66 -11.35 -25.51
N PRO A 29 9.41 -11.76 -25.76
CA PRO A 29 8.40 -11.83 -24.71
C PRO A 29 8.81 -12.82 -23.61
N ILE A 30 8.46 -12.50 -22.37
CA ILE A 30 8.68 -13.40 -21.23
C ILE A 30 7.67 -14.54 -21.30
N PRO A 31 8.09 -15.81 -21.48
CA PRO A 31 7.17 -16.94 -21.57
C PRO A 31 6.34 -17.10 -20.29
N ARG A 32 5.05 -17.40 -20.40
CA ARG A 32 4.19 -17.64 -19.22
C ARG A 32 4.70 -18.78 -18.33
N SER A 33 5.34 -19.79 -18.92
CA SER A 33 5.96 -20.92 -18.18
C SER A 33 7.08 -20.49 -17.25
N ASP A 34 7.69 -19.31 -17.48
CA ASP A 34 8.77 -18.76 -16.67
C ASP A 34 8.27 -17.79 -15.60
N GLN A 35 6.99 -17.42 -15.63
CA GLN A 35 6.34 -16.51 -14.68
C GLN A 35 5.66 -17.28 -13.54
N VAL A 36 6.34 -18.27 -12.96
CA VAL A 36 5.80 -19.15 -11.92
C VAL A 36 6.62 -19.05 -10.63
N ALA A 37 6.00 -19.37 -9.49
CA ALA A 37 6.65 -19.28 -8.18
C ALA A 37 8.03 -19.96 -8.12
N GLY A 38 8.99 -19.27 -7.49
CA GLY A 38 10.37 -19.72 -7.32
C GLY A 38 11.29 -19.44 -8.51
N LYS A 39 10.77 -18.96 -9.64
CA LYS A 39 11.58 -18.58 -10.80
C LYS A 39 12.20 -17.20 -10.60
N GLN A 40 13.43 -17.06 -11.11
CA GLN A 40 14.11 -15.77 -11.26
C GLN A 40 14.57 -15.63 -12.71
N LEU A 41 14.37 -14.45 -13.28
CA LEU A 41 14.68 -14.12 -14.66
C LEU A 41 15.52 -12.86 -14.73
N LYS A 42 16.36 -12.81 -15.75
CA LYS A 42 17.12 -11.61 -16.11
C LYS A 42 16.80 -11.22 -17.54
N ILE A 43 16.67 -9.91 -17.78
CA ILE A 43 16.43 -9.37 -19.12
C ILE A 43 17.47 -8.29 -19.40
N PRO A 44 18.31 -8.48 -20.43
CA PRO A 44 18.34 -9.61 -21.36
C PRO A 44 18.70 -10.96 -20.73
N ASN A 45 18.25 -12.07 -21.34
CA ASN A 45 18.47 -13.41 -20.79
C ASN A 45 19.96 -13.74 -20.64
N GLY A 46 20.34 -14.34 -19.52
CA GLY A 46 21.73 -14.70 -19.21
C GLY A 46 22.64 -13.53 -18.84
N ALA A 47 22.14 -12.28 -18.83
CA ALA A 47 22.94 -11.12 -18.45
C ALA A 47 23.31 -11.17 -16.96
N THR A 48 24.58 -10.93 -16.64
CA THR A 48 25.05 -10.77 -15.24
C THR A 48 25.26 -9.31 -14.84
N MET A 49 25.19 -8.40 -15.82
CA MET A 49 25.37 -6.96 -15.66
C MET A 49 24.53 -6.21 -16.70
N PRO A 50 24.27 -4.89 -16.52
CA PRO A 50 23.56 -4.08 -17.50
C PRO A 50 24.15 -4.17 -18.91
N VAL A 51 23.29 -4.40 -19.91
CA VAL A 51 23.67 -4.61 -21.32
C VAL A 51 23.45 -3.33 -22.13
N VAL A 52 24.35 -3.03 -23.07
CA VAL A 52 24.33 -1.84 -23.93
C VAL A 52 23.16 -1.88 -24.90
N LEU A 53 22.31 -0.86 -24.86
CA LEU A 53 21.20 -0.65 -25.77
C LEU A 53 21.67 -0.13 -27.14
N PRO A 54 21.18 -0.69 -28.26
CA PRO A 54 21.42 -0.11 -29.58
C PRO A 54 20.65 1.21 -29.75
N ALA A 55 21.00 1.99 -30.78
CA ALA A 55 20.21 3.15 -31.19
C ALA A 55 18.83 2.72 -31.74
N ASN A 56 17.82 3.58 -31.59
CA ASN A 56 16.44 3.31 -32.01
C ASN A 56 15.82 2.02 -31.43
N PHE A 57 16.30 1.58 -30.26
CA PHE A 57 15.72 0.44 -29.56
C PHE A 57 14.34 0.81 -29.04
N ASN A 58 13.35 -0.07 -29.22
CA ASN A 58 12.04 0.06 -28.62
C ASN A 58 11.49 -1.33 -28.34
N CYS A 59 11.51 -1.72 -27.07
CA CYS A 59 11.02 -3.02 -26.64
C CYS A 59 10.04 -2.88 -25.48
N THR A 60 9.02 -3.74 -25.46
CA THR A 60 8.07 -3.83 -24.34
C THR A 60 8.09 -5.24 -23.78
N TYR A 61 8.43 -5.36 -22.50
CA TYR A 61 8.34 -6.60 -21.74
C TYR A 61 7.04 -6.60 -20.93
N VAL A 62 6.38 -7.76 -20.87
CA VAL A 62 5.11 -7.92 -20.16
C VAL A 62 5.29 -8.95 -19.06
N ILE A 63 5.02 -8.54 -17.82
CA ILE A 63 4.97 -9.40 -16.66
C ILE A 63 3.50 -9.53 -16.24
N ASN A 64 3.02 -10.76 -16.15
CA ASN A 64 1.66 -11.14 -15.77
C ASN A 64 1.76 -12.41 -14.91
N PRO A 65 2.05 -12.27 -13.61
CA PRO A 65 2.12 -13.40 -12.69
C PRO A 65 0.75 -14.10 -12.59
N PRO A 66 0.71 -15.44 -12.46
CA PRO A 66 -0.55 -16.17 -12.26
C PRO A 66 -1.14 -15.87 -10.87
N LEU A 67 -2.33 -16.42 -10.61
CA LEU A 67 -2.94 -16.38 -9.28
C LEU A 67 -1.98 -16.94 -8.22
N MET A 68 -2.07 -16.43 -6.99
CA MET A 68 -1.22 -16.82 -5.87
C MET A 68 0.31 -16.63 -6.08
N VAL A 69 0.72 -15.87 -7.09
CA VAL A 69 2.13 -15.55 -7.36
C VAL A 69 2.26 -14.05 -7.59
N PHE A 70 3.11 -13.38 -6.83
CA PHE A 70 3.48 -11.99 -7.09
C PHE A 70 4.88 -11.93 -7.68
N ALA A 71 5.28 -10.79 -8.24
CA ALA A 71 6.63 -10.62 -8.75
C ALA A 71 7.32 -9.37 -8.21
N LYS A 72 8.61 -9.50 -7.88
CA LYS A 72 9.50 -8.39 -7.59
C LYS A 72 10.34 -8.10 -8.83
N LEU A 73 10.26 -6.87 -9.31
CA LEU A 73 11.04 -6.36 -10.43
C LEU A 73 12.06 -5.36 -9.90
N GLN A 74 13.33 -5.59 -10.22
CA GLN A 74 14.41 -4.63 -10.04
C GLN A 74 14.91 -4.17 -11.41
N VAL A 75 14.98 -2.86 -11.59
CA VAL A 75 15.50 -2.21 -12.79
C VAL A 75 16.83 -1.56 -12.45
N GLU A 76 17.92 -2.10 -12.99
CA GLU A 76 19.24 -1.47 -12.95
C GLU A 76 19.38 -0.51 -14.12
N ASN A 77 19.40 0.78 -13.80
CA ASN A 77 19.41 1.91 -14.71
C ASN A 77 20.84 2.43 -14.93
N LYS A 78 21.32 2.35 -16.17
CA LYS A 78 22.54 3.02 -16.65
C LYS A 78 22.27 3.76 -17.96
N LEU A 79 21.08 4.36 -18.08
CA LEU A 79 20.73 5.21 -19.21
C LEU A 79 21.61 6.46 -19.24
N LYS A 80 22.02 6.88 -20.43
CA LYS A 80 22.88 8.05 -20.65
C LYS A 80 22.28 9.05 -21.63
N GLY A 81 21.54 8.57 -22.63
CA GLY A 81 20.90 9.44 -23.60
C GLY A 81 19.81 10.31 -22.97
N LEU A 82 19.73 11.57 -23.40
CA LEU A 82 18.74 12.53 -22.90
C LEU A 82 17.29 12.09 -23.16
N ASN A 83 17.08 11.29 -24.21
CA ASN A 83 15.77 10.80 -24.63
C ASN A 83 15.62 9.28 -24.45
N ASP A 84 16.59 8.64 -23.78
CA ASP A 84 16.52 7.22 -23.49
C ASP A 84 15.73 7.05 -22.18
N VAL A 85 14.78 6.12 -22.19
CA VAL A 85 13.80 6.00 -21.10
C VAL A 85 13.38 4.55 -20.91
N ILE A 86 13.13 4.19 -19.64
CA ILE A 86 12.39 2.99 -19.28
C ILE A 86 11.09 3.44 -18.63
N ILE A 87 9.95 2.97 -19.12
CA ILE A 87 8.64 3.29 -18.56
C ILE A 87 8.02 2.00 -18.03
N VAL A 88 7.76 1.97 -16.72
CA VAL A 88 7.07 0.87 -16.05
C VAL A 88 5.63 1.30 -15.80
N ARG A 89 4.66 0.56 -16.34
CA ARG A 89 3.22 0.83 -16.18
C ARG A 89 2.52 -0.41 -15.68
N ASP A 90 1.81 -0.32 -14.57
CA ASP A 90 0.93 -1.39 -14.12
C ASP A 90 -0.51 -1.18 -14.58
N SER A 91 -1.30 -2.26 -14.56
CA SER A 91 -2.73 -2.23 -14.91
C SER A 91 -3.60 -1.58 -13.83
N LEU A 92 -3.04 -1.18 -12.69
CA LEU A 92 -3.70 -0.48 -11.60
C LEU A 92 -3.55 1.05 -11.73
N GLY A 93 -2.89 1.53 -12.79
CA GLY A 93 -2.78 2.94 -13.16
C GLY A 93 -1.47 3.62 -12.73
N LYS A 94 -0.55 2.94 -12.03
CA LYS A 94 0.75 3.53 -11.66
C LYS A 94 1.70 3.48 -12.86
N SER A 95 2.36 4.61 -13.12
CA SER A 95 3.36 4.74 -14.17
C SER A 95 4.60 5.42 -13.62
N THR A 96 5.76 4.78 -13.80
CA THR A 96 7.06 5.33 -13.40
C THR A 96 7.95 5.48 -14.61
N VAL A 97 8.55 6.66 -14.74
CA VAL A 97 9.47 7.01 -15.83
C VAL A 97 10.89 7.03 -15.27
N ILE A 98 11.74 6.15 -15.78
CA ILE A 98 13.14 6.03 -15.42
C ILE A 98 13.97 6.65 -16.54
N THR A 99 14.78 7.64 -16.19
CA THR A 99 15.68 8.37 -17.09
C THR A 99 17.12 8.27 -16.61
N SER A 100 18.06 8.88 -17.32
CA SER A 100 19.46 8.98 -16.87
C SER A 100 19.66 9.69 -15.53
N ARG A 101 18.66 10.44 -15.04
CA ARG A 101 18.69 11.13 -13.74
C ARG A 101 18.05 10.33 -12.60
N SER A 102 17.34 9.26 -12.93
CA SER A 102 16.71 8.39 -11.93
C SER A 102 17.76 7.56 -11.18
N PRO A 103 17.45 7.03 -9.98
CA PRO A 103 18.37 6.17 -9.24
C PRO A 103 18.89 5.00 -10.06
N PHE A 104 20.06 4.49 -9.68
CA PHE A 104 20.65 3.30 -10.31
C PHE A 104 19.74 2.08 -10.19
N LEU A 105 19.10 1.89 -9.05
CA LEU A 105 18.19 0.77 -8.81
C LEU A 105 16.79 1.29 -8.53
N SER A 106 15.79 0.74 -9.23
CA SER A 106 14.37 0.97 -8.97
C SER A 106 13.66 -0.36 -8.76
N THR A 107 12.86 -0.48 -7.71
CA THR A 107 12.16 -1.71 -7.36
C THR A 107 10.65 -1.53 -7.52
N PHE A 108 9.99 -2.58 -8.00
CA PHE A 108 8.55 -2.61 -8.21
C PHE A 108 7.99 -3.95 -7.76
N THR A 109 6.80 -3.91 -7.16
CA THR A 109 6.01 -5.11 -6.86
C THR A 109 4.84 -5.22 -7.84
N ILE A 110 4.64 -6.42 -8.38
CA ILE A 110 3.61 -6.72 -9.37
C ILE A 110 2.63 -7.70 -8.75
N PHE A 111 1.37 -7.26 -8.64
CA PHE A 111 0.33 -8.00 -7.96
C PHE A 111 -0.10 -9.25 -8.76
N PRO A 112 -0.49 -10.36 -8.10
CA PRO A 112 -0.99 -11.55 -8.78
C PRO A 112 -2.11 -11.24 -9.77
N HIS A 113 -2.10 -11.90 -10.93
CA HIS A 113 -3.12 -11.75 -11.98
C HIS A 113 -3.29 -10.32 -12.54
N THR A 114 -2.32 -9.43 -12.30
CA THR A 114 -2.26 -8.10 -12.91
C THR A 114 -1.20 -8.05 -14.01
N ILE A 115 -1.24 -7.00 -14.84
CA ILE A 115 -0.30 -6.83 -15.95
C ILE A 115 0.59 -5.63 -15.66
N THR A 116 1.91 -5.82 -15.74
CA THR A 116 2.89 -4.74 -15.75
C THR A 116 3.67 -4.76 -17.05
N MET A 117 3.71 -3.61 -17.74
CA MET A 117 4.44 -3.38 -18.97
C MET A 117 5.70 -2.55 -18.70
N ILE A 118 6.83 -2.99 -19.24
CA ILE A 118 8.12 -2.31 -19.14
C ILE A 118 8.58 -1.96 -20.54
N GLN A 119 8.45 -0.69 -20.90
CA GLN A 119 8.86 -0.18 -22.20
C GLN A 119 10.26 0.43 -22.11
N VAL A 120 11.22 -0.12 -22.83
CA VAL A 120 12.60 0.38 -22.92
C VAL A 120 12.78 1.03 -24.29
N THR A 121 13.16 2.30 -24.33
CA THR A 121 13.30 3.05 -25.58
C THR A 121 14.59 3.86 -25.61
N THR A 122 15.31 3.80 -26.74
CA THR A 122 16.41 4.71 -27.08
C THR A 122 16.12 5.47 -28.37
N LYS A 123 16.76 6.62 -28.56
CA LYS A 123 16.63 7.43 -29.80
C LYS A 123 17.80 7.20 -30.76
N SER A 124 17.87 8.03 -31.81
CA SER A 124 18.69 7.84 -33.02
C SER A 124 20.20 7.75 -32.82
N VAL A 125 20.73 8.23 -31.69
CA VAL A 125 22.17 8.20 -31.40
C VAL A 125 22.44 7.18 -30.31
N GLN A 126 23.39 6.28 -30.53
CA GLN A 126 23.82 5.31 -29.51
C GLN A 126 24.62 6.04 -28.43
N MET A 127 24.01 6.19 -27.25
CA MET A 127 24.60 6.89 -26.11
C MET A 127 25.28 5.96 -25.10
N ASN A 128 25.48 4.68 -25.45
CA ASN A 128 25.94 3.62 -24.56
C ASN A 128 25.09 3.51 -23.27
N SER A 129 23.79 3.80 -23.40
CA SER A 129 22.79 3.52 -22.38
C SER A 129 22.72 2.02 -22.13
N MET A 130 22.57 1.61 -20.88
CA MET A 130 22.47 0.20 -20.50
C MET A 130 21.32 -0.02 -19.53
N PHE A 131 20.79 -1.24 -19.51
CA PHE A 131 19.82 -1.66 -18.50
C PHE A 131 19.95 -3.15 -18.17
N LEU A 132 19.43 -3.53 -17.01
CA LEU A 132 19.15 -4.92 -16.65
C LEU A 132 17.84 -4.96 -15.86
N LEU A 133 16.97 -5.91 -16.18
CA LEU A 133 15.82 -6.25 -15.35
C LEU A 133 16.13 -7.55 -14.60
N ASN A 134 15.97 -7.56 -13.29
CA ASN A 134 15.94 -8.77 -12.48
C ASN A 134 14.50 -8.97 -11.99
N ILE A 135 13.91 -10.13 -12.25
CA ILE A 135 12.52 -10.44 -11.91
C ILE A 135 12.52 -11.71 -11.05
N ALA A 136 11.91 -11.66 -9.87
CA ALA A 136 11.69 -12.82 -9.02
C ALA A 136 10.19 -13.05 -8.87
N PHE A 137 9.74 -14.29 -9.02
CA PHE A 137 8.34 -14.70 -8.83
C PHE A 137 8.21 -15.45 -7.51
N GLU A 138 7.35 -14.94 -6.62
CA GLU A 138 7.23 -15.41 -5.25
C GLU A 138 5.81 -15.91 -4.99
N LYS A 139 5.70 -17.00 -4.21
CA LYS A 139 4.42 -17.62 -3.90
C LYS A 139 3.75 -16.86 -2.76
N MET A 140 2.47 -16.57 -2.91
CA MET A 140 1.60 -16.07 -1.84
C MET A 140 1.31 -17.18 -0.82
N SER A 141 1.26 -16.83 0.46
CA SER A 141 0.72 -17.71 1.49
C SER A 141 -0.79 -17.90 1.28
N THR A 142 -1.31 -19.07 1.69
CA THR A 142 -2.76 -19.31 1.63
C THR A 142 -3.43 -18.49 2.72
N PRO A 143 -4.47 -17.69 2.39
CA PRO A 143 -5.14 -16.88 3.39
C PRO A 143 -5.88 -17.76 4.41
N THR A 144 -5.90 -17.33 5.66
CA THR A 144 -6.84 -17.83 6.67
C THR A 144 -8.15 -17.08 6.55
N LEU A 145 -9.27 -17.77 6.79
CA LEU A 145 -10.59 -17.16 6.73
C LEU A 145 -11.00 -16.67 8.12
N GLN A 146 -11.45 -15.43 8.22
CA GLN A 146 -11.92 -14.82 9.45
C GLN A 146 -13.30 -14.17 9.25
N ALA A 147 -14.29 -14.58 10.04
CA ALA A 147 -15.60 -13.94 10.01
C ALA A 147 -15.57 -12.57 10.72
N LEU A 148 -16.25 -11.58 10.17
CA LEU A 148 -16.48 -10.29 10.85
C LEU A 148 -17.44 -10.47 12.04
N ALA A 149 -17.17 -9.75 13.12
CA ALA A 149 -18.02 -9.67 14.29
C ALA A 149 -19.18 -8.66 14.10
N THR A 150 -20.03 -8.91 13.10
CA THR A 150 -21.15 -8.04 12.73
C THR A 150 -22.19 -7.90 13.84
N GLY A 151 -22.78 -6.70 14.01
CA GLY A 151 -23.87 -6.48 14.97
C GLY A 151 -23.44 -6.67 16.43
N SER A 152 -22.14 -6.68 16.68
CA SER A 152 -21.53 -6.85 17.99
C SER A 152 -20.87 -5.55 18.48
N SER A 153 -20.37 -5.56 19.71
CA SER A 153 -19.56 -4.48 20.26
C SER A 153 -18.09 -4.55 19.87
N VAL A 154 -17.68 -5.49 19.02
CA VAL A 154 -16.28 -5.72 18.63
C VAL A 154 -16.00 -5.02 17.32
N MET A 155 -15.00 -4.15 17.30
CA MET A 155 -14.56 -3.48 16.07
C MET A 155 -13.67 -4.44 15.27
N ASN A 156 -14.02 -4.66 14.00
CA ASN A 156 -13.15 -5.43 13.11
C ASN A 156 -12.11 -4.49 12.50
N TYR A 157 -10.84 -4.77 12.71
CA TYR A 157 -9.76 -3.99 12.15
C TYR A 157 -8.55 -4.89 11.87
N GLN A 158 -7.65 -4.38 11.05
CA GLN A 158 -6.39 -5.03 10.74
C GLN A 158 -5.31 -3.98 10.56
N THR A 159 -4.26 -4.07 11.37
CA THR A 159 -3.09 -3.21 11.22
C THR A 159 -2.36 -3.59 9.93
N LEU A 160 -1.91 -2.60 9.13
CA LEU A 160 -1.33 -2.89 7.82
C LEU A 160 -0.01 -3.66 7.92
N ASN A 161 0.85 -3.34 8.88
CA ASN A 161 2.11 -4.08 9.10
C ASN A 161 1.92 -5.59 9.37
N GLU A 162 0.77 -6.01 9.90
CA GLU A 162 0.44 -7.41 10.17
C GLU A 162 0.06 -8.17 8.88
N THR A 163 -0.24 -7.45 7.79
CA THR A 163 -0.64 -8.03 6.49
C THR A 163 0.53 -8.22 5.52
N GLN A 164 1.75 -7.87 5.94
CA GLN A 164 2.96 -7.91 5.12
C GLN A 164 3.50 -9.33 5.03
N ILE A 165 3.22 -10.00 3.91
CA ILE A 165 3.56 -11.43 3.76
C ILE A 165 5.05 -11.71 3.63
N GLU A 166 5.86 -10.67 3.40
CA GLU A 166 7.32 -10.78 3.29
C GLU A 166 8.00 -10.85 4.67
N LEU A 167 7.30 -10.42 5.72
CA LEU A 167 7.79 -10.51 7.08
C LEU A 167 7.46 -11.88 7.68
N GLU A 168 8.42 -12.48 8.37
CA GLU A 168 8.23 -13.76 9.05
C GLU A 168 7.03 -13.71 10.00
N GLU A 169 6.34 -14.85 10.16
CA GLU A 169 5.17 -15.04 11.04
C GLU A 169 3.89 -14.28 10.65
N ARG A 170 3.89 -13.49 9.57
CA ARG A 170 2.67 -12.83 9.08
C ARG A 170 1.80 -13.80 8.26
N GLN A 171 0.50 -13.79 8.53
CA GLN A 171 -0.48 -14.58 7.80
C GLN A 171 -1.40 -13.66 6.99
N LEU A 172 -1.66 -14.07 5.76
CA LEU A 172 -2.66 -13.44 4.93
C LEU A 172 -4.04 -13.80 5.49
N VAL A 173 -4.94 -12.81 5.60
CA VAL A 173 -6.29 -13.01 6.15
C VAL A 173 -7.34 -12.55 5.14
N THR A 174 -8.30 -13.43 4.86
CA THR A 174 -9.53 -13.10 4.13
C THR A 174 -10.66 -12.93 5.14
N TYR A 175 -11.25 -11.75 5.16
CA TYR A 175 -12.42 -11.44 5.95
C TYR A 175 -13.69 -11.88 5.22
N GLN A 176 -14.63 -12.46 5.97
CA GLN A 176 -15.94 -12.87 5.46
C GLN A 176 -17.06 -12.26 6.29
N ALA A 177 -18.10 -11.82 5.60
CA ALA A 177 -19.30 -11.25 6.19
C ALA A 177 -20.57 -11.86 5.57
N ASN A 178 -21.74 -11.44 6.04
CA ASN A 178 -23.02 -11.87 5.46
C ASN A 178 -23.39 -11.10 4.18
N GLU A 179 -22.80 -9.93 3.99
CA GLU A 179 -23.01 -9.06 2.84
C GLU A 179 -21.71 -8.32 2.46
N ALA A 180 -21.82 -7.34 1.55
CA ALA A 180 -20.72 -6.48 1.14
C ALA A 180 -20.01 -5.83 2.34
N ILE A 181 -18.69 -5.71 2.25
CA ILE A 181 -17.81 -5.17 3.29
C ILE A 181 -17.37 -3.76 2.88
N THR A 182 -17.59 -2.81 3.78
CA THR A 182 -16.95 -1.50 3.72
C THR A 182 -15.58 -1.58 4.39
N VAL A 183 -14.54 -1.12 3.68
CA VAL A 183 -13.17 -1.00 4.18
C VAL A 183 -12.78 0.47 4.25
N THR A 184 -12.38 0.90 5.44
CA THR A 184 -12.02 2.28 5.75
C THR A 184 -10.57 2.34 6.22
N LEU A 185 -9.74 3.16 5.57
CA LEU A 185 -8.34 3.36 5.98
C LEU A 185 -8.28 4.31 7.18
N GLY A 186 -7.78 3.81 8.31
CA GLY A 186 -7.43 4.58 9.49
C GLY A 186 -5.97 5.00 9.46
N LYS A 187 -5.71 6.24 9.02
CA LYS A 187 -4.34 6.76 8.92
C LYS A 187 -3.74 7.02 10.30
N SER A 188 -2.46 6.68 10.46
CA SER A 188 -1.71 6.90 11.71
C SER A 188 -1.16 8.32 11.88
N LEU A 189 -1.09 9.07 10.77
CA LEU A 189 -0.34 10.33 10.60
C LEU A 189 1.18 10.19 10.72
N TYR A 190 1.71 8.97 10.84
CA TYR A 190 3.13 8.73 10.79
C TYR A 190 3.69 9.10 9.41
N GLN A 191 4.71 9.96 9.40
CA GLN A 191 5.24 10.53 8.15
C GLN A 191 5.87 9.51 7.20
N ASN A 192 6.19 8.31 7.70
CA ASN A 192 6.81 7.24 6.90
C ASN A 192 5.81 6.15 6.47
N ASP A 193 4.51 6.31 6.71
CA ASP A 193 3.50 5.39 6.19
C ASP A 193 3.54 5.39 4.64
N ILE A 194 3.59 4.20 4.04
CA ILE A 194 3.71 3.99 2.59
C ILE A 194 2.66 2.96 2.15
N PHE A 195 1.61 3.44 1.49
CA PHE A 195 0.48 2.60 1.05
C PHE A 195 0.66 1.98 -0.34
N ASP A 196 1.84 2.10 -0.93
CA ASP A 196 2.05 1.80 -2.34
C ASP A 196 1.81 0.33 -2.64
N ASN A 197 2.33 -0.61 -1.84
CA ASN A 197 2.14 -2.05 -2.07
C ASN A 197 1.18 -2.71 -1.08
N PHE A 198 0.21 -1.94 -0.60
CA PHE A 198 -0.92 -2.46 0.16
C PHE A 198 -2.17 -2.49 -0.71
N TYR A 199 -2.91 -3.60 -0.66
CA TYR A 199 -4.04 -3.86 -1.54
C TYR A 199 -5.23 -4.40 -0.78
N VAL A 200 -6.40 -4.09 -1.31
CA VAL A 200 -7.67 -4.74 -1.00
C VAL A 200 -8.08 -5.58 -2.21
N VAL A 201 -8.33 -6.85 -1.97
CA VAL A 201 -8.83 -7.81 -2.95
C VAL A 201 -10.29 -8.10 -2.63
N ASP A 202 -11.18 -7.82 -3.58
CA ASP A 202 -12.58 -8.23 -3.52
C ASP A 202 -12.67 -9.74 -3.80
N GLY A 203 -13.07 -10.52 -2.81
CA GLY A 203 -12.92 -11.97 -2.83
C GLY A 203 -11.66 -12.46 -2.10
N ASP A 204 -11.08 -13.51 -2.67
CA ASP A 204 -9.78 -14.06 -2.26
C ASP A 204 -8.80 -14.11 -3.45
N PHE A 205 -7.57 -14.56 -3.22
CA PHE A 205 -6.55 -14.66 -4.26
C PHE A 205 -6.73 -15.81 -5.25
N HIS A 206 -7.65 -16.75 -4.99
CA HIS A 206 -8.02 -17.78 -5.95
C HIS A 206 -9.08 -17.25 -6.93
N TYR A 207 -9.97 -16.38 -6.45
CA TYR A 207 -11.10 -15.85 -7.21
C TYR A 207 -11.27 -14.33 -6.99
N PRO A 208 -10.29 -13.49 -7.35
CA PRO A 208 -10.40 -12.05 -7.17
C PRO A 208 -11.38 -11.47 -8.20
N THR A 209 -12.33 -10.64 -7.75
CA THR A 209 -13.23 -9.90 -8.65
C THR A 209 -12.72 -8.49 -8.95
N ALA A 210 -12.00 -7.89 -8.01
CA ALA A 210 -11.30 -6.62 -8.16
C ALA A 210 -10.08 -6.54 -7.23
N VAL A 211 -9.09 -5.74 -7.61
CA VAL A 211 -7.92 -5.41 -6.79
C VAL A 211 -7.73 -3.91 -6.78
N THR A 212 -7.65 -3.33 -5.60
CA THR A 212 -7.50 -1.88 -5.42
C THR A 212 -6.33 -1.58 -4.49
N ARG A 213 -5.50 -0.57 -4.82
CA ARG A 213 -4.44 -0.11 -3.93
C ARG A 213 -5.05 0.68 -2.77
N ILE A 214 -4.60 0.43 -1.54
CA ILE A 214 -5.03 1.19 -0.36
C ILE A 214 -4.66 2.67 -0.48
N SER A 215 -3.60 3.00 -1.22
CA SER A 215 -3.24 4.40 -1.53
C SER A 215 -4.31 5.18 -2.30
N GLN A 216 -5.27 4.49 -2.93
CA GLN A 216 -6.42 5.12 -3.60
C GLN A 216 -7.53 5.47 -2.60
N PHE A 217 -7.46 4.97 -1.37
CA PHE A 217 -8.38 5.34 -0.31
C PHE A 217 -7.92 6.69 0.24
N ASN A 218 -8.60 7.76 -0.16
CA ASN A 218 -8.36 9.07 0.44
C ASN A 218 -8.83 9.08 1.90
N GLN A 219 -8.48 10.14 2.65
CA GLN A 219 -9.07 10.43 3.96
C GLN A 219 -10.57 10.16 3.84
N CYS A 220 -11.05 9.14 4.55
CA CYS A 220 -12.43 8.71 4.45
C CYS A 220 -13.30 9.83 5.00
N GLY A 221 -13.80 10.67 4.10
CA GLY A 221 -14.93 11.54 4.33
C GLY A 221 -15.96 11.53 3.21
N THR A 222 -15.61 10.88 2.10
CA THR A 222 -16.42 10.72 0.88
C THR A 222 -16.07 9.46 0.06
N VAL A 223 -14.97 8.74 0.37
CA VAL A 223 -14.49 7.57 -0.41
C VAL A 223 -14.01 6.46 0.52
N CYS A 224 -14.88 5.53 0.89
CA CYS A 224 -14.51 4.21 1.40
C CYS A 224 -14.50 3.20 0.25
N TYR A 225 -13.80 2.08 0.44
CA TYR A 225 -13.94 0.96 -0.47
C TYR A 225 -15.13 0.12 -0.05
N ARG A 226 -16.01 -0.22 -1.00
CA ARG A 226 -17.11 -1.17 -0.81
C ARG A 226 -16.91 -2.35 -1.72
N SER A 227 -16.84 -3.54 -1.15
CA SER A 227 -16.75 -4.77 -1.94
C SER A 227 -18.08 -5.07 -2.65
N GLN A 228 -17.99 -5.80 -3.75
CA GLN A 228 -19.14 -6.38 -4.44
C GLN A 228 -19.48 -7.77 -3.89
N THR A 229 -18.49 -8.46 -3.35
CA THR A 229 -18.67 -9.76 -2.68
C THR A 229 -18.75 -9.59 -1.17
N ASN A 230 -19.07 -10.68 -0.46
CA ASN A 230 -19.08 -10.72 1.00
C ASN A 230 -17.74 -11.13 1.61
N THR A 231 -16.67 -11.05 0.83
CA THR A 231 -15.32 -11.44 1.25
C THR A 231 -14.30 -10.42 0.78
N VAL A 232 -13.34 -10.10 1.62
CA VAL A 232 -12.27 -9.16 1.28
C VAL A 232 -10.95 -9.67 1.85
N THR A 233 -9.90 -9.66 1.06
CA THR A 233 -8.55 -9.97 1.53
C THR A 233 -7.69 -8.72 1.55
N ILE A 234 -7.00 -8.47 2.67
CA ILE A 234 -6.08 -7.33 2.85
C ILE A 234 -4.64 -7.86 2.81
N VAL A 235 -3.76 -7.18 2.10
CA VAL A 235 -2.40 -7.66 1.86
C VAL A 235 -1.38 -6.53 1.70
N GLY A 236 -0.22 -6.69 2.32
CA GLY A 236 0.99 -5.93 2.03
C GLY A 236 2.02 -6.81 1.30
N LEU A 237 2.58 -6.31 0.20
CA LEU A 237 3.60 -6.99 -0.61
C LEU A 237 4.92 -6.20 -0.64
N ASP A 238 5.26 -5.57 0.48
CA ASP A 238 6.57 -5.00 0.73
C ASP A 238 6.93 -5.11 2.22
N GLU A 239 8.16 -4.71 2.56
CA GLU A 239 8.73 -4.76 3.91
C GLU A 239 8.63 -3.39 4.64
N PHE A 240 7.97 -2.39 4.06
CA PHE A 240 7.91 -1.05 4.67
C PHE A 240 6.88 -1.04 5.80
N THR A 241 7.33 -0.84 7.04
CA THR A 241 6.40 -0.79 8.19
C THR A 241 5.40 0.35 8.01
N ASP A 242 4.12 0.01 8.13
CA ASP A 242 3.02 0.98 8.12
C ASP A 242 2.23 0.89 9.43
N GLU A 243 2.03 2.05 10.04
CA GLU A 243 1.41 2.17 11.36
C GLU A 243 -0.10 2.38 11.29
N SER A 244 -0.63 2.58 10.08
CA SER A 244 -2.06 2.66 9.82
C SER A 244 -2.75 1.30 9.91
N ALA A 245 -4.07 1.33 9.98
CA ALA A 245 -4.91 0.15 9.98
C ALA A 245 -6.07 0.33 9.00
N VAL A 246 -6.68 -0.78 8.60
CA VAL A 246 -8.01 -0.76 7.99
C VAL A 246 -9.05 -1.18 9.01
N VAL A 247 -10.21 -0.56 8.96
CA VAL A 247 -11.40 -0.94 9.73
C VAL A 247 -12.42 -1.52 8.76
N LEU A 248 -13.01 -2.65 9.13
CA LEU A 248 -13.94 -3.41 8.31
C LEU A 248 -15.32 -3.44 8.98
N MET A 249 -16.37 -3.29 8.19
CA MET A 249 -17.75 -3.46 8.65
C MET A 249 -18.63 -3.95 7.51
N GLU A 250 -19.76 -4.56 7.86
CA GLU A 250 -20.82 -4.78 6.86
C GLU A 250 -21.32 -3.42 6.36
N THR A 251 -21.61 -3.35 5.06
CA THR A 251 -21.92 -2.10 4.38
C THR A 251 -23.13 -1.41 5.01
N TYR A 252 -24.16 -2.15 5.41
CA TYR A 252 -25.35 -1.63 6.07
C TYR A 252 -25.03 -0.90 7.39
N GLU A 253 -24.00 -1.32 8.14
CA GLU A 253 -23.56 -0.64 9.37
C GLU A 253 -22.93 0.73 9.06
N SER A 254 -22.34 0.87 7.87
CA SER A 254 -21.76 2.14 7.40
C SER A 254 -22.78 3.10 6.79
N GLU A 255 -23.82 2.58 6.12
CA GLU A 255 -24.78 3.37 5.33
C GLU A 255 -25.75 4.21 6.17
N VAL A 256 -25.88 3.93 7.46
CA VAL A 256 -26.66 4.77 8.36
C VAL A 256 -25.99 6.11 8.67
N TYR A 257 -24.70 6.25 8.32
CA TYR A 257 -23.91 7.46 8.51
C TYR A 257 -23.67 8.14 7.16
N ASP A 258 -23.72 9.48 7.16
CA ASP A 258 -23.30 10.28 6.00
C ASP A 258 -21.79 10.14 5.78
N GLU A 259 -21.05 9.88 6.86
CA GLU A 259 -19.61 9.72 6.84
C GLU A 259 -19.13 8.78 7.93
N VAL A 260 -18.26 7.85 7.53
CA VAL A 260 -17.51 6.99 8.44
C VAL A 260 -16.03 7.23 8.20
N VAL A 261 -15.35 7.69 9.25
CA VAL A 261 -13.91 7.97 9.24
C VAL A 261 -13.23 7.00 10.18
N ALA A 262 -12.06 6.48 9.79
CA ALA A 262 -11.19 5.75 10.70
C ALA A 262 -9.92 6.56 10.96
N MET A 263 -9.32 6.37 12.13
CA MET A 263 -7.99 6.87 12.47
C MET A 263 -7.26 5.88 13.36
N THR A 264 -5.94 5.85 13.21
CA THR A 264 -5.06 5.04 14.05
C THR A 264 -4.19 5.97 14.89
N LEU A 265 -4.11 5.71 16.19
CA LEU A 265 -3.32 6.47 17.14
C LEU A 265 -2.00 5.74 17.37
N TYR A 266 -0.92 6.30 16.82
CA TYR A 266 0.45 5.79 16.95
C TYR A 266 1.34 6.77 17.71
N ASP A 267 1.90 7.77 17.02
CA ASP A 267 2.92 8.69 17.53
C ASP A 267 2.44 10.14 17.72
N SER A 268 1.22 10.46 17.28
CA SER A 268 0.71 11.82 17.25
C SER A 268 -0.71 11.93 17.81
N ASP A 269 -1.06 13.13 18.25
CA ASP A 269 -2.44 13.44 18.60
C ASP A 269 -3.21 13.68 17.31
N ASN A 270 -4.42 13.16 17.24
CA ASN A 270 -5.31 13.38 16.11
C ASN A 270 -6.32 14.46 16.48
N TYR A 271 -6.21 15.60 15.81
CA TYR A 271 -7.14 16.72 15.94
C TYR A 271 -8.14 16.72 14.79
N TRP A 272 -9.40 16.90 15.13
CA TRP A 272 -10.50 17.00 14.18
C TRP A 272 -11.31 18.26 14.40
N ASP A 273 -11.51 19.01 13.32
CA ASP A 273 -12.36 20.18 13.27
C ASP A 273 -13.48 19.95 12.26
N ILE A 274 -14.70 19.78 12.77
CA ILE A 274 -15.88 19.46 11.97
C ILE A 274 -16.77 20.72 11.82
N THR A 275 -16.21 21.90 12.10
CA THR A 275 -17.02 23.12 12.29
C THR A 275 -17.31 23.90 11.02
N ASN A 276 -16.57 23.62 9.94
CA ASN A 276 -16.63 24.40 8.71
C ASN A 276 -17.24 23.63 7.51
N ARG A 277 -18.06 22.61 7.77
CA ARG A 277 -18.72 21.86 6.70
C ARG A 277 -19.88 22.62 6.01
N THR A 278 -20.07 23.89 6.31
CA THR A 278 -21.18 24.79 5.93
C THR A 278 -21.37 25.10 4.43
N VAL A 279 -20.64 24.52 3.48
CA VAL A 279 -20.68 24.99 2.08
C VAL A 279 -21.68 24.26 1.18
N ASN A 280 -22.36 23.19 1.63
CA ASN A 280 -23.45 22.53 0.87
C ASN A 280 -24.46 21.80 1.78
N PHE A 281 -24.85 22.40 2.91
CA PHE A 281 -25.90 21.88 3.78
C PHE A 281 -27.21 22.63 3.58
N ASP A 282 -27.76 22.59 2.36
CA ASP A 282 -29.18 22.83 2.20
C ASP A 282 -29.92 21.57 2.68
N SER A 283 -30.22 21.55 3.98
CA SER A 283 -31.25 20.72 4.64
C SER A 283 -30.98 19.24 4.97
N ALA A 284 -29.95 18.89 5.77
CA ALA A 284 -30.02 17.70 6.65
C ALA A 284 -28.86 17.68 7.67
N ARG A 285 -29.22 17.72 8.96
CA ARG A 285 -28.76 16.79 10.00
C ARG A 285 -27.59 15.84 9.62
N SER A 286 -26.34 16.19 9.95
CA SER A 286 -25.18 15.31 9.70
C SER A 286 -25.11 14.17 10.72
N ASN A 287 -25.04 12.92 10.25
CA ASN A 287 -24.78 11.73 11.06
C ASN A 287 -23.40 11.16 10.73
N LEU A 288 -22.44 11.39 11.62
CA LEU A 288 -21.03 11.07 11.41
C LEU A 288 -20.55 10.04 12.44
N ALA A 289 -19.63 9.18 12.02
CA ALA A 289 -18.94 8.24 12.89
C ALA A 289 -17.42 8.32 12.68
N TYR A 290 -16.68 8.47 13.78
CA TYR A 290 -15.22 8.45 13.80
C TYR A 290 -14.74 7.26 14.61
N MET A 291 -14.17 6.27 13.94
CA MET A 291 -13.59 5.08 14.56
C MET A 291 -12.13 5.36 14.90
N VAL A 292 -11.79 5.15 16.16
CA VAL A 292 -10.48 5.46 16.71
C VAL A 292 -9.86 4.17 17.18
N LEU A 293 -8.71 3.81 16.62
CA LEU A 293 -7.93 2.64 17.01
C LEU A 293 -6.62 3.09 17.68
N SER A 294 -6.28 2.54 18.85
CA SER A 294 -4.95 2.70 19.42
C SER A 294 -4.07 1.53 19.03
N LYS A 295 -2.97 1.78 18.32
CA LYS A 295 -2.10 0.71 17.82
C LYS A 295 -1.28 0.05 18.93
N ASP A 296 -0.51 0.83 19.68
CA ASP A 296 0.46 0.31 20.66
C ASP A 296 0.09 0.55 22.12
N SER A 297 -1.14 1.02 22.36
CA SER A 297 -1.66 1.21 23.71
C SER A 297 -2.99 0.50 23.88
N ASP A 298 -3.28 0.09 25.11
CA ASP A 298 -4.60 -0.42 25.51
C ASP A 298 -5.53 0.70 26.01
N GLY A 299 -5.10 1.96 25.83
CA GLY A 299 -5.88 3.11 26.24
C GLY A 299 -5.91 4.23 25.20
N ILE A 300 -7.04 4.93 25.21
CA ILE A 300 -7.28 6.14 24.42
C ILE A 300 -7.55 7.29 25.38
N VAL A 301 -6.97 8.45 25.07
CA VAL A 301 -7.21 9.69 25.79
C VAL A 301 -7.99 10.64 24.88
N ILE A 302 -9.15 11.08 25.35
CA ILE A 302 -9.86 12.22 24.76
C ILE A 302 -9.29 13.45 25.47
N ALA A 303 -8.38 14.14 24.80
CA ALA A 303 -7.61 15.24 25.38
C ALA A 303 -8.47 16.50 25.54
N ASP A 304 -9.33 16.76 24.57
CA ASP A 304 -10.29 17.87 24.59
C ASP A 304 -11.46 17.55 23.65
N PHE A 305 -12.62 18.12 23.94
CA PHE A 305 -13.80 18.06 23.10
C PHE A 305 -14.66 19.31 23.35
N SER A 306 -15.02 20.02 22.28
CA SER A 306 -15.85 21.22 22.37
C SER A 306 -16.90 21.27 21.26
N PHE A 307 -18.08 21.78 21.61
CA PHE A 307 -19.11 22.13 20.63
C PHE A 307 -18.90 23.55 20.14
N THR A 308 -19.07 23.77 18.85
CA THR A 308 -19.27 25.12 18.31
C THR A 308 -20.73 25.47 18.17
N GLU A 309 -21.58 24.47 17.91
CA GLU A 309 -23.04 24.59 17.95
C GLU A 309 -23.63 23.33 18.62
N ALA A 310 -24.58 23.54 19.53
CA ALA A 310 -25.26 22.48 20.27
C ALA A 310 -26.79 22.62 20.12
N PRO A 311 -27.35 22.26 18.95
CA PRO A 311 -28.79 22.37 18.71
C PRO A 311 -29.58 21.36 19.57
N PRO A 312 -30.90 21.60 19.76
CA PRO A 312 -31.78 20.61 20.39
C PRO A 312 -31.73 19.28 19.64
N HIS A 313 -31.72 18.15 20.38
CA HIS A 313 -31.63 16.78 19.84
C HIS A 313 -30.29 16.40 19.18
N MET A 314 -29.22 17.13 19.49
CA MET A 314 -27.86 16.73 19.19
C MET A 314 -27.48 15.42 19.91
N ILE A 315 -26.77 14.52 19.24
CA ILE A 315 -26.20 13.31 19.86
C ILE A 315 -24.68 13.35 19.69
N ALA A 316 -23.95 13.47 20.79
CA ALA A 316 -22.49 13.41 20.78
C ALA A 316 -22.02 12.42 21.85
N LYS A 317 -21.50 11.27 21.43
CA LYS A 317 -21.07 10.22 22.37
C LYS A 317 -19.89 9.42 21.86
N ALA A 318 -19.10 8.86 22.77
CA ALA A 318 -18.12 7.81 22.47
C ALA A 318 -18.68 6.45 22.90
N VAL A 319 -18.46 5.42 22.08
CA VAL A 319 -18.89 4.03 22.32
C VAL A 319 -17.72 3.05 22.21
N ALA A 320 -17.78 1.92 22.93
CA ALA A 320 -16.67 0.98 23.13
C ALA A 320 -16.40 0.00 21.98
N GLY A 321 -16.73 0.36 20.75
CA GLY A 321 -16.75 -0.58 19.62
C GLY A 321 -17.14 0.10 18.30
N PRO A 322 -17.67 -0.63 17.33
CA PRO A 322 -18.19 -0.06 16.08
C PRO A 322 -19.35 0.91 16.38
N PRO A 323 -19.65 1.85 15.46
CA PRO A 323 -20.70 2.85 15.67
C PRO A 323 -22.09 2.21 15.45
N ASN A 324 -22.49 1.30 16.33
CA ASN A 324 -23.78 0.62 16.26
C ASN A 324 -24.44 0.53 17.65
N GLY A 325 -25.69 0.05 17.68
CA GLY A 325 -26.47 -0.04 18.92
C GLY A 325 -25.98 -1.09 19.92
N ALA A 326 -25.12 -2.04 19.50
CA ALA A 326 -24.55 -3.05 20.39
C ALA A 326 -23.37 -2.50 21.23
N SER A 327 -22.74 -1.43 20.78
CA SER A 327 -21.62 -0.80 21.48
C SER A 327 -22.06 -0.02 22.73
N LYS A 328 -21.42 -0.32 23.86
CA LYS A 328 -21.67 0.36 25.14
C LYS A 328 -21.20 1.83 25.05
N VAL A 329 -22.02 2.76 25.55
CA VAL A 329 -21.63 4.16 25.72
C VAL A 329 -20.54 4.29 26.77
N LEU A 330 -19.44 4.95 26.41
CA LEU A 330 -18.30 5.25 27.28
C LEU A 330 -18.39 6.68 27.81
N VAL A 331 -18.75 7.63 26.95
CA VAL A 331 -18.82 9.06 27.26
C VAL A 331 -20.02 9.65 26.53
N ASP A 332 -20.82 10.46 27.22
CA ASP A 332 -21.83 11.33 26.63
C ASP A 332 -21.33 12.77 26.68
N PHE A 333 -20.87 13.30 25.55
CA PHE A 333 -20.23 14.62 25.50
C PHE A 333 -21.20 15.77 25.79
N THR A 334 -22.51 15.50 25.85
CA THR A 334 -23.51 16.51 26.23
C THR A 334 -23.61 16.72 27.75
N ASP A 335 -22.98 15.84 28.54
CA ASP A 335 -22.92 15.97 29.99
C ASP A 335 -21.94 17.09 30.40
N ILE A 336 -22.49 18.18 30.94
CA ILE A 336 -21.76 19.37 31.40
C ILE A 336 -20.82 19.08 32.58
N SER A 337 -20.92 17.93 33.24
CA SER A 337 -20.06 17.55 34.37
C SER A 337 -18.72 16.94 33.92
N ILE A 338 -18.57 16.62 32.64
CA ILE A 338 -17.34 16.05 32.09
C ILE A 338 -16.20 17.05 32.21
N THR A 339 -15.05 16.54 32.67
CA THR A 339 -13.78 17.27 32.67
C THR A 339 -12.75 16.53 31.83
N TYR A 340 -11.94 17.29 31.10
CA TYR A 340 -10.89 16.77 30.23
C TYR A 340 -9.51 16.90 30.90
N PRO A 341 -8.56 16.00 30.60
CA PRO A 341 -8.65 14.87 29.67
C PRO A 341 -9.40 13.65 30.23
N ILE A 342 -10.10 12.90 29.37
CA ILE A 342 -10.72 11.62 29.74
C ILE A 342 -9.80 10.48 29.31
N LYS A 343 -9.40 9.62 30.25
CA LYS A 343 -8.61 8.41 29.97
C LYS A 343 -9.51 7.19 29.94
N LEU A 344 -9.51 6.47 28.82
CA LEU A 344 -10.31 5.27 28.61
C LEU A 344 -9.39 4.07 28.40
N ASN A 345 -9.58 3.00 29.16
CA ASN A 345 -8.83 1.75 29.01
C ASN A 345 -9.49 0.86 27.94
N VAL A 346 -9.44 1.32 26.70
CA VAL A 346 -9.98 0.62 25.52
C VAL A 346 -8.98 0.70 24.38
N LYS A 347 -8.90 -0.38 23.59
CA LYS A 347 -8.06 -0.46 22.39
C LYS A 347 -8.62 0.38 21.25
N TYR A 348 -9.94 0.45 21.16
CA TYR A 348 -10.66 1.19 20.14
C TYR A 348 -11.93 1.80 20.73
N LEU A 349 -12.45 2.82 20.06
CA LEU A 349 -13.78 3.39 20.31
C LEU A 349 -14.34 3.99 19.03
N SER A 350 -15.62 4.33 19.02
CA SER A 350 -16.22 5.19 17.99
C SER A 350 -16.81 6.44 18.62
N ILE A 351 -16.56 7.60 18.02
CA ILE A 351 -17.24 8.86 18.34
C ILE A 351 -18.38 9.04 17.33
N ILE A 352 -19.60 9.13 17.84
CA ILE A 352 -20.82 9.33 17.04
C ILE A 352 -21.29 10.76 17.24
N LEU A 353 -21.50 11.47 16.13
CA LEU A 353 -21.99 12.83 16.09
C LEU A 353 -23.22 12.90 15.19
N THR A 354 -24.38 13.19 15.77
CA THR A 354 -25.61 13.42 15.02
C THR A 354 -26.09 14.84 15.27
N ASN A 355 -26.13 15.67 14.24
CA ASN A 355 -26.50 17.08 14.29
C ASN A 355 -25.57 17.92 15.17
N CYS A 356 -24.29 17.55 15.23
CA CYS A 356 -23.29 18.23 16.06
C CYS A 356 -22.31 18.98 15.17
N SER A 357 -21.88 20.15 15.63
CA SER A 357 -20.66 20.79 15.15
C SER A 357 -19.64 20.81 16.28
N ALA A 358 -18.56 20.04 16.14
CA ALA A 358 -17.62 19.78 17.22
C ALA A 358 -16.15 19.81 16.77
N LYS A 359 -15.28 20.05 17.74
CA LYS A 359 -13.83 19.90 17.64
C LYS A 359 -13.38 18.93 18.72
N PHE A 360 -12.48 18.02 18.39
CA PHE A 360 -11.94 17.11 19.39
C PHE A 360 -10.51 16.69 19.09
N THR A 361 -9.79 16.33 20.16
CA THR A 361 -8.43 15.81 20.10
C THR A 361 -8.38 14.47 20.80
N VAL A 362 -7.85 13.46 20.13
CA VAL A 362 -7.64 12.13 20.70
C VAL A 362 -6.16 11.74 20.60
N SER A 363 -5.68 10.99 21.59
CA SER A 363 -4.29 10.52 21.67
C SER A 363 -4.24 9.10 22.21
N SER A 364 -3.21 8.33 21.85
CA SER A 364 -2.95 7.06 22.51
C SER A 364 -2.51 7.34 23.95
N LEU A 365 -2.89 6.48 24.90
CA LEU A 365 -2.48 6.66 26.29
C LEU A 365 -0.95 6.63 26.45
N TYR A 366 -0.27 5.84 25.61
CA TYR A 366 1.19 5.84 25.52
C TYR A 366 1.75 7.22 25.14
N ASN A 367 1.33 7.79 24.01
CA ASN A 367 1.82 9.08 23.54
C ASN A 367 1.49 10.21 24.52
N TRP A 368 0.27 10.22 25.06
CA TRP A 368 -0.15 11.19 26.07
C TRP A 368 0.81 11.22 27.27
N ASN A 369 1.18 10.06 27.79
CA ASN A 369 2.05 9.97 28.96
C ASN A 369 3.50 10.39 28.67
N GLN A 370 3.97 10.37 27.41
CA GLN A 370 5.30 10.87 27.05
C GLN A 370 5.39 12.41 27.00
N LYS A 371 4.25 13.09 26.90
CA LYS A 371 4.17 14.56 26.78
C LYS A 371 3.98 15.30 28.11
N GLN A 372 3.69 14.55 29.19
CA GLN A 372 3.54 15.07 30.55
C GLN A 372 4.91 15.07 31.23
#